data_AF-A0A7V8YDL5-F1
#
_entry.id   AF-A0A7V8YDL5-F1
#
_cell.length_a   1.000
_cell.length_b   1.000
_cell.length_c   1.000
_cell.angle_alpha   90.00
_cell.angle_beta   90.00
_cell.angle_gamma   90.00
#
_symmetry.space_group_name_H-M   'P 1'
#
loop_
_entity.id
_entity.type
_entity.pdbx_description
1 polymer ?
#
loop_
_entity_poly.entity_id
_entity_poly.type
_entity_poly.pdbx_seq_one_letter_code
_entity_poly.pdbx_strand_id
1 'polypeptide(L)'
;MSGAIRVLLPPSAGNLVAAVLEAGCTPVIDGTGPTPPAVPPGAWVRTRPGRPAPGTGPVILAEYGAPVPDRPTWLETAVPREIPPGYAGLVLKGREAGGFCGEEDGLASLAACPSPGRVILDAGVGPDTAAAAAALGAAGVLLVEQHLGCPEVGLPAGLRAILERSDDEISRMVVGVRVANPPTAAVLRRLAAGEDPWLLAERLWDGGSSSDSLWMAGQGLALARELADRHGTLGALLRAFDAAWARWPTTARRAPVRPLG
;
A
#
# COMPACT_ATOMS: atom_id res chain seq x y z
N MET A 1 -8.31 -6.12 -18.75
CA MET A 1 -8.35 -6.78 -17.42
C MET A 1 -7.37 -6.03 -16.53
N SER A 2 -7.77 -5.63 -15.32
CA SER A 2 -6.89 -4.94 -14.36
C SER A 2 -5.86 -5.95 -13.82
N GLY A 3 -4.58 -5.57 -13.75
CA GLY A 3 -3.54 -6.44 -13.17
C GLY A 3 -3.73 -6.66 -11.66
N ALA A 4 -3.22 -7.78 -11.15
CA ALA A 4 -3.32 -8.15 -9.74
C ALA A 4 -2.44 -7.26 -8.83
N ILE A 5 -1.40 -6.66 -9.38
CA ILE A 5 -0.52 -5.73 -8.68
C ILE A 5 -1.11 -4.33 -8.78
N ARG A 6 -1.35 -3.70 -7.62
CA ARG A 6 -1.81 -2.31 -7.51
C ARG A 6 -0.71 -1.47 -6.90
N VAL A 7 -0.55 -0.24 -7.36
CA VAL A 7 0.55 0.65 -6.92
C VAL A 7 -0.06 1.94 -6.42
N LEU A 8 0.11 2.25 -5.13
CA LEU A 8 -0.39 3.49 -4.54
C LEU A 8 0.59 4.63 -4.80
N LEU A 9 0.31 5.43 -5.81
CA LEU A 9 1.11 6.59 -6.18
C LEU A 9 0.79 7.79 -5.28
N PRO A 10 1.81 8.59 -4.89
CA PRO A 10 1.59 9.88 -4.23
C PRO A 10 0.61 10.78 -5.00
N PRO A 11 -0.07 11.74 -4.34
CA PRO A 11 -1.08 12.59 -4.97
C PRO A 11 -0.55 13.37 -6.19
N SER A 12 0.75 13.71 -6.20
CA SER A 12 1.42 14.46 -7.27
C SER A 12 1.99 13.58 -8.39
N ALA A 13 2.02 12.26 -8.22
CA ALA A 13 2.68 11.32 -9.13
C ALA A 13 1.75 10.80 -10.26
N GLY A 14 0.74 11.59 -10.64
CA GLY A 14 -0.21 11.23 -11.70
C GLY A 14 0.44 11.01 -13.07
N ASN A 15 1.62 11.60 -13.31
CA ASN A 15 2.41 11.39 -14.52
C ASN A 15 2.94 9.95 -14.66
N LEU A 16 2.96 9.15 -13.59
CA LEU A 16 3.44 7.76 -13.61
C LEU A 16 2.36 6.74 -13.96
N VAL A 17 1.09 7.15 -14.08
CA VAL A 17 -0.03 6.25 -14.39
C VAL A 17 0.21 5.44 -15.66
N ALA A 18 0.71 6.07 -16.73
CA ALA A 18 1.01 5.38 -17.97
C ALA A 18 2.07 4.29 -17.78
N ALA A 19 3.16 4.59 -17.07
CA ALA A 19 4.22 3.63 -16.80
C ALA A 19 3.75 2.43 -15.97
N VAL A 20 2.84 2.64 -15.00
CA VAL A 20 2.23 1.55 -14.22
C VAL A 20 1.36 0.66 -15.09
N LEU A 21 0.54 1.26 -15.98
CA LEU A 21 -0.32 0.51 -16.91
C LEU A 21 0.50 -0.27 -17.95
N GLU A 22 1.55 0.33 -18.51
CA GLU A 22 2.47 -0.33 -19.45
C GLU A 22 3.21 -1.52 -18.81
N ALA A 23 3.44 -1.48 -17.50
CA ALA A 23 3.98 -2.60 -16.74
C ALA A 23 2.94 -3.70 -16.42
N GLY A 24 1.70 -3.57 -16.90
CA GLY A 24 0.60 -4.53 -16.65
C GLY A 24 -0.03 -4.38 -15.26
N CYS A 25 0.34 -3.35 -14.50
CA CYS A 25 -0.13 -3.11 -13.14
C CYS A 25 -1.28 -2.08 -13.11
N THR A 26 -1.92 -1.95 -11.95
CA THR A 26 -3.04 -1.03 -11.74
C THR A 26 -2.59 0.17 -10.90
N PRO A 27 -2.57 1.40 -11.44
CA PRO A 27 -2.24 2.58 -10.64
C PRO A 27 -3.40 2.95 -9.72
N VAL A 28 -3.07 3.34 -8.50
CA VAL A 28 -3.99 3.90 -7.51
C VAL A 28 -3.44 5.27 -7.12
N ILE A 29 -4.20 6.35 -7.31
CA ILE A 29 -3.80 7.68 -6.85
C ILE A 29 -4.25 7.88 -5.41
N ASP A 30 -3.33 8.27 -4.52
CA ASP A 30 -3.69 8.67 -3.16
C ASP A 30 -4.40 10.02 -3.15
N GLY A 31 -5.70 10.01 -2.85
CA GLY A 31 -6.55 11.18 -2.69
C GLY A 31 -7.00 11.41 -1.26
N THR A 32 -6.28 10.87 -0.27
CA THR A 32 -6.63 11.04 1.15
C THR A 32 -6.29 12.45 1.69
N GLY A 33 -5.45 13.21 0.98
CA GLY A 33 -5.12 14.59 1.32
C GLY A 33 -6.30 15.57 1.25
N PRO A 34 -6.09 16.84 1.65
CA PRO A 34 -7.15 17.84 1.71
C PRO A 34 -7.61 18.30 0.31
N THR A 35 -6.73 18.22 -0.68
CA THR A 35 -6.99 18.62 -2.06
C THR A 35 -7.19 17.37 -2.93
N PRO A 36 -8.35 17.20 -3.59
CA PRO A 36 -8.57 16.07 -4.49
C PRO A 36 -7.55 16.08 -5.64
N PRO A 37 -6.83 14.96 -5.89
CA PRO A 37 -5.87 14.87 -6.98
C PRO A 37 -6.59 14.69 -8.33
N ALA A 38 -5.88 14.99 -9.42
CA ALA A 38 -6.29 14.55 -10.74
C ALA A 38 -6.12 13.02 -10.83
N VAL A 39 -7.14 12.32 -11.33
CA VAL A 39 -7.13 10.86 -11.50
C VAL A 39 -7.21 10.55 -13.00
N PRO A 40 -6.09 10.22 -13.66
CA PRO A 40 -6.08 9.90 -15.08
C PRO A 40 -6.91 8.65 -15.41
N PRO A 41 -7.39 8.50 -16.66
CA PRO A 41 -8.10 7.30 -17.09
C PRO A 41 -7.33 6.01 -16.81
N GLY A 42 -8.04 4.97 -16.35
CA GLY A 42 -7.46 3.68 -16.00
C GLY A 42 -6.89 3.60 -14.58
N ALA A 43 -6.73 4.72 -13.87
CA ALA A 43 -6.32 4.72 -12.47
C ALA A 43 -7.50 4.53 -11.52
N TRP A 44 -7.21 3.88 -10.39
CA TRP A 44 -8.06 3.84 -9.21
C TRP A 44 -7.77 5.06 -8.35
N VAL A 45 -8.64 5.33 -7.38
CA VAL A 45 -8.40 6.36 -6.36
C VAL A 45 -8.55 5.78 -4.96
N ARG A 46 -7.65 6.14 -4.06
CA ARG A 46 -7.80 5.91 -2.62
C ARG A 46 -8.30 7.19 -1.96
N THR A 47 -9.36 7.14 -1.16
CA THR A 47 -9.94 8.33 -0.51
C THR A 47 -10.39 8.04 0.92
N ARG A 48 -10.70 9.10 1.66
CA ARG A 48 -11.24 9.05 3.03
C ARG A 48 -12.77 9.12 3.03
N PRO A 49 -13.41 8.69 4.12
CA PRO A 49 -14.86 8.81 4.29
C PRO A 49 -15.27 10.29 4.25
N GLY A 50 -16.36 10.60 3.55
CA GLY A 50 -16.84 11.97 3.38
C GLY A 50 -16.00 12.86 2.45
N ARG A 51 -14.95 12.33 1.81
CA ARG A 51 -14.18 13.05 0.80
C ARG A 51 -14.63 12.65 -0.62
N PRO A 52 -14.47 13.56 -1.61
CA PRO A 52 -14.71 13.19 -3.01
C PRO A 52 -13.82 12.02 -3.45
N ALA A 53 -14.37 11.19 -4.33
CA ALA A 53 -13.64 10.15 -5.05
C ALA A 53 -13.50 10.56 -6.52
N PRO A 54 -12.49 11.37 -6.91
CA PRO A 54 -12.32 11.79 -8.30
C PRO A 54 -12.08 10.60 -9.26
N GLY A 55 -12.24 10.86 -10.56
CA GLY A 55 -12.07 9.86 -11.62
C GLY A 55 -13.25 8.89 -11.76
N THR A 56 -13.08 7.91 -12.65
CA THR A 56 -14.14 6.95 -13.03
C THR A 56 -13.80 5.49 -12.68
N GLY A 57 -12.55 5.21 -12.29
CA GLY A 57 -12.09 3.86 -11.93
C GLY A 57 -12.63 3.38 -10.57
N PRO A 58 -12.27 2.18 -10.12
CA PRO A 58 -12.59 1.69 -8.78
C PRO A 58 -12.02 2.58 -7.66
N VAL A 59 -12.60 2.44 -6.47
CA VAL A 59 -12.27 3.25 -5.28
C VAL A 59 -11.75 2.35 -4.17
N ILE A 60 -10.68 2.76 -3.51
CA ILE A 60 -10.28 2.25 -2.19
C ILE A 60 -10.75 3.26 -1.14
N LEU A 61 -11.60 2.84 -0.21
CA LEU A 61 -12.04 3.66 0.90
C LEU A 61 -11.21 3.32 2.13
N ALA A 62 -10.48 4.30 2.64
CA ALA A 62 -9.74 4.17 3.88
C ALA A 62 -10.72 4.06 5.07
N GLU A 63 -10.51 3.05 5.92
CA GLU A 63 -11.24 2.80 7.18
C GLU A 63 -12.72 2.35 7.04
N TYR A 64 -13.68 3.29 7.02
CA TYR A 64 -15.12 2.99 7.18
C TYR A 64 -16.00 3.87 6.31
N GLY A 65 -17.25 3.48 6.06
CA GLY A 65 -18.21 4.33 5.34
C GLY A 65 -19.10 3.53 4.40
N ALA A 66 -19.84 4.26 3.56
CA ALA A 66 -20.65 3.64 2.51
C ALA A 66 -19.80 3.48 1.22
N PRO A 67 -20.03 2.40 0.45
CA PRO A 67 -19.39 2.24 -0.85
C PRO A 67 -19.82 3.39 -1.80
N VAL A 68 -18.95 3.74 -2.74
CA VAL A 68 -19.26 4.78 -3.73
C VAL A 68 -20.28 4.21 -4.74
N PRO A 69 -21.43 4.87 -4.95
CA PRO A 69 -22.44 4.39 -5.89
C PRO A 69 -21.87 4.15 -7.29
N ASP A 70 -22.34 3.08 -7.94
CA ASP A 70 -22.02 2.69 -9.31
C ASP A 70 -20.51 2.44 -9.60
N ARG A 71 -19.68 2.37 -8.56
CA ARG A 71 -18.24 2.11 -8.68
C ARG A 71 -17.82 0.95 -7.79
N PRO A 72 -17.01 -0.01 -8.30
CA PRO A 72 -16.42 -1.03 -7.45
C PRO A 72 -15.63 -0.38 -6.33
N THR A 73 -16.07 -0.56 -5.09
CA THR A 73 -15.44 0.02 -3.91
C THR A 73 -14.82 -1.07 -3.05
N TRP A 74 -13.56 -0.88 -2.67
CA TRP A 74 -12.80 -1.79 -1.82
C TRP A 74 -12.57 -1.11 -0.47
N LEU A 75 -12.80 -1.83 0.62
CA LEU A 75 -12.69 -1.27 1.97
C LEU A 75 -11.37 -1.66 2.63
N GLU A 76 -10.62 -0.68 3.12
CA GLU A 76 -9.46 -0.96 3.96
C GLU A 76 -9.90 -1.51 5.33
N THR A 77 -9.26 -2.59 5.77
CA THR A 77 -9.51 -3.19 7.09
C THR A 77 -8.23 -3.80 7.66
N ALA A 78 -8.05 -3.66 8.96
CA ALA A 78 -6.96 -4.29 9.72
C ALA A 78 -7.30 -5.71 10.19
N VAL A 79 -8.55 -6.15 10.00
CA VAL A 79 -9.06 -7.42 10.52
C VAL A 79 -9.64 -8.27 9.38
N PRO A 80 -9.29 -9.57 9.31
CA PRO A 80 -9.93 -10.54 8.43
C PRO A 80 -11.43 -10.63 8.73
N ARG A 81 -12.28 -10.47 7.71
CA ARG A 81 -13.73 -10.47 7.89
C ARG A 81 -14.49 -10.73 6.60
N GLU A 82 -15.79 -10.95 6.74
CA GLU A 82 -16.73 -10.94 5.62
C GLU A 82 -16.77 -9.58 4.91
N ILE A 83 -17.02 -9.62 3.60
CA ILE A 83 -17.08 -8.41 2.78
C ILE A 83 -18.43 -7.72 3.05
N PRO A 84 -18.44 -6.47 3.52
CA PRO A 84 -19.70 -5.79 3.81
C PRO A 84 -20.55 -5.62 2.55
N PRO A 85 -21.89 -5.60 2.67
CA PRO A 85 -22.79 -5.41 1.54
C PRO A 85 -22.44 -4.15 0.72
N GLY A 86 -22.51 -4.28 -0.61
CA GLY A 86 -22.19 -3.20 -1.55
C GLY A 86 -20.71 -3.01 -1.85
N TYR A 87 -19.80 -3.63 -1.11
CA TYR A 87 -18.37 -3.58 -1.42
C TYR A 87 -17.95 -4.66 -2.42
N ALA A 88 -17.00 -4.31 -3.29
CA ALA A 88 -16.38 -5.20 -4.26
C ALA A 88 -15.35 -6.15 -3.61
N GLY A 89 -14.73 -5.75 -2.51
CA GLY A 89 -13.77 -6.55 -1.76
C GLY A 89 -13.13 -5.79 -0.61
N LEU A 90 -12.07 -6.36 -0.04
CA LEU A 90 -11.29 -5.77 1.05
C LEU A 90 -9.87 -5.44 0.58
N VAL A 91 -9.32 -4.35 1.11
CA VAL A 91 -7.87 -4.15 1.19
C VAL A 91 -7.47 -4.51 2.63
N LEU A 92 -6.89 -5.69 2.80
CA LEU A 92 -6.50 -6.20 4.13
C LEU A 92 -5.12 -5.67 4.48
N LYS A 93 -5.02 -4.93 5.58
CA LYS A 93 -3.77 -4.34 6.08
C LYS A 93 -3.18 -5.24 7.17
N GLY A 94 -2.12 -5.97 6.83
CA GLY A 94 -1.32 -6.73 7.80
C GLY A 94 -0.55 -5.82 8.74
N ARG A 95 0.04 -6.37 9.80
CA ARG A 95 0.85 -5.63 10.79
C ARG A 95 1.99 -4.84 10.17
N GLU A 96 2.46 -5.24 9.00
CA GLU A 96 3.56 -4.63 8.26
C GLU A 96 3.16 -3.30 7.60
N ALA A 97 1.87 -3.09 7.33
CA ALA A 97 1.36 -1.95 6.58
C ALA A 97 1.41 -0.63 7.36
N GLY A 98 1.57 0.50 6.66
CA GLY A 98 1.53 1.83 7.27
C GLY A 98 0.13 2.25 7.72
N GLY A 99 0.05 3.19 8.67
CA GLY A 99 -1.22 3.74 9.17
C GLY A 99 -1.95 2.82 10.14
N PHE A 100 -3.27 2.76 10.05
CA PHE A 100 -4.09 1.83 10.82
C PHE A 100 -3.95 0.41 10.26
N CYS A 101 -3.16 -0.43 10.94
CA CYS A 101 -2.81 -1.78 10.51
C CYS A 101 -3.25 -2.83 11.53
N GLY A 102 -3.26 -4.11 11.11
CA GLY A 102 -3.56 -5.24 11.98
C GLY A 102 -2.47 -5.52 13.01
N GLU A 103 -2.77 -6.41 13.96
CA GLU A 103 -1.78 -6.97 14.90
C GLU A 103 -1.10 -8.23 14.37
N GLU A 104 -1.75 -8.91 13.42
CA GLU A 104 -1.30 -10.16 12.83
C GLU A 104 -0.50 -9.93 11.53
N ASP A 105 0.37 -10.88 11.19
CA ASP A 105 1.08 -10.90 9.91
C ASP A 105 0.08 -10.91 8.74
N GLY A 106 0.39 -10.17 7.67
CA GLY A 106 -0.51 -10.02 6.52
C GLY A 106 -0.88 -11.34 5.82
N LEU A 107 0.07 -12.27 5.64
CA LEU A 107 -0.23 -13.56 5.01
C LEU A 107 -1.04 -14.47 5.93
N ALA A 108 -0.75 -14.45 7.24
CA ALA A 108 -1.55 -15.16 8.23
C ALA A 108 -3.00 -14.63 8.27
N SER A 109 -3.16 -13.31 8.25
CA SER A 109 -4.46 -12.63 8.19
C SER A 109 -5.22 -12.96 6.91
N LEU A 110 -4.53 -13.00 5.76
CA LEU A 110 -5.10 -13.39 4.48
C LEU A 110 -5.60 -14.84 4.50
N ALA A 111 -4.81 -15.77 5.06
CA ALA A 111 -5.19 -17.18 5.18
C ALA A 111 -6.44 -17.38 6.06
N ALA A 112 -6.68 -16.48 7.02
CA ALA A 112 -7.87 -16.47 7.86
C ALA A 112 -9.10 -15.82 7.20
N CYS A 113 -8.98 -15.20 6.02
CA CYS A 113 -10.10 -14.54 5.36
C CYS A 113 -11.12 -15.56 4.79
N PRO A 114 -12.43 -15.34 4.95
CA PRO A 114 -13.45 -16.22 4.37
C PRO A 114 -13.48 -16.25 2.84
N SER A 115 -13.07 -15.15 2.20
CA SER A 115 -13.12 -14.97 0.74
C SER A 115 -11.83 -14.33 0.19
N PRO A 116 -10.67 -15.01 0.26
CA PRO A 116 -9.38 -14.44 -0.13
C PRO A 116 -9.36 -13.97 -1.60
N GLY A 117 -10.13 -14.62 -2.48
CA GLY A 117 -10.30 -14.22 -3.90
C GLY A 117 -10.91 -12.84 -4.13
N ARG A 118 -11.33 -12.15 -3.06
CA ARG A 118 -11.84 -10.78 -3.05
C ARG A 118 -11.09 -9.90 -2.04
N VAL A 119 -9.84 -10.25 -1.72
CA VAL A 119 -8.95 -9.51 -0.85
C VAL A 119 -7.71 -9.06 -1.61
N ILE A 120 -7.39 -7.77 -1.54
CA ILE A 120 -6.11 -7.21 -1.92
C ILE A 120 -5.29 -7.10 -0.64
N LEU A 121 -4.09 -7.66 -0.61
CA LEU A 121 -3.22 -7.61 0.57
C LEU A 121 -2.31 -6.36 0.53
N ASP A 122 -2.32 -5.59 1.62
CA ASP A 122 -1.34 -4.55 1.94
C ASP A 122 -0.55 -5.00 3.18
N ALA A 123 0.70 -5.39 3.00
CA ALA A 123 1.51 -5.98 4.06
C ALA A 123 3.02 -5.85 3.80
N GLY A 124 3.47 -4.69 3.29
CA GLY A 124 4.91 -4.48 3.08
C GLY A 124 5.56 -5.49 2.12
N VAL A 125 4.82 -5.99 1.12
CA VAL A 125 5.17 -7.23 0.38
C VAL A 125 6.34 -7.06 -0.60
N GLY A 126 7.25 -8.03 -0.65
CA GLY A 126 8.19 -8.23 -1.77
C GLY A 126 7.60 -9.13 -2.87
N PRO A 127 8.31 -9.35 -4.01
CA PRO A 127 7.81 -10.20 -5.10
C PRO A 127 7.46 -11.63 -4.66
N ASP A 128 8.28 -12.25 -3.80
CA ASP A 128 8.02 -13.61 -3.32
C ASP A 128 6.81 -13.65 -2.37
N THR A 129 6.66 -12.65 -1.49
CA THR A 129 5.48 -12.49 -0.63
C THR A 129 4.21 -12.27 -1.46
N ALA A 130 4.30 -11.53 -2.58
CA ALA A 130 3.18 -11.38 -3.50
C ALA A 130 2.81 -12.71 -4.17
N ALA A 131 3.78 -13.54 -4.54
CA ALA A 131 3.52 -14.90 -5.03
C ALA A 131 2.87 -15.80 -3.96
N ALA A 132 3.29 -15.66 -2.70
CA ALA A 132 2.67 -16.37 -1.57
C ALA A 132 1.22 -15.93 -1.35
N ALA A 133 0.93 -14.62 -1.43
CA ALA A 133 -0.44 -14.10 -1.36
C ALA A 133 -1.31 -14.64 -2.51
N ALA A 134 -0.76 -14.74 -3.72
CA ALA A 134 -1.43 -15.34 -4.86
C ALA A 134 -1.75 -16.84 -4.63
N ALA A 135 -0.81 -17.58 -4.03
CA ALA A 135 -1.01 -18.99 -3.67
C ALA A 135 -2.08 -19.19 -2.57
N LEU A 136 -2.24 -18.21 -1.68
CA LEU A 136 -3.35 -18.15 -0.71
C LEU A 136 -4.67 -17.69 -1.34
N GLY A 137 -4.68 -17.39 -2.65
CA GLY A 137 -5.88 -17.03 -3.39
C GLY A 137 -6.27 -15.56 -3.30
N ALA A 138 -5.36 -14.64 -2.93
CA ALA A 138 -5.65 -13.21 -2.93
C ALA A 138 -6.08 -12.71 -4.33
N ALA A 139 -6.93 -11.68 -4.36
CA ALA A 139 -7.29 -10.94 -5.58
C ALA A 139 -6.14 -10.04 -6.09
N GLY A 140 -5.12 -9.80 -5.26
CA GLY A 140 -3.97 -8.98 -5.59
C GLY A 140 -3.18 -8.53 -4.37
N VAL A 141 -2.20 -7.67 -4.61
CA VAL A 141 -1.47 -6.93 -3.58
C VAL A 141 -1.49 -5.44 -3.88
N LEU A 142 -1.42 -4.62 -2.84
CA LEU A 142 -1.22 -3.18 -2.92
C LEU A 142 0.21 -2.84 -2.50
N LEU A 143 0.96 -2.21 -3.41
CA LEU A 143 2.30 -1.70 -3.16
C LEU A 143 2.17 -0.25 -2.69
N VAL A 144 2.33 -0.02 -1.39
CA VAL A 144 2.26 1.31 -0.78
C VAL A 144 3.64 1.95 -0.74
N GLU A 145 4.67 1.22 -0.28
CA GLU A 145 5.99 1.81 -0.06
C GLU A 145 7.08 1.30 -1.01
N GLN A 146 6.94 0.09 -1.56
CA GLN A 146 8.03 -0.64 -2.25
C GLN A 146 8.57 0.10 -3.46
N HIS A 147 7.70 0.87 -4.13
CA HIS A 147 8.04 1.62 -5.33
C HIS A 147 8.66 2.99 -5.03
N LEU A 148 8.60 3.46 -3.78
CA LEU A 148 9.04 4.81 -3.41
C LEU A 148 10.55 5.00 -3.56
N GLY A 149 11.35 3.92 -3.58
CA GLY A 149 12.78 3.99 -3.87
C GLY A 149 13.10 4.25 -5.34
N CYS A 150 12.14 4.07 -6.26
CA CYS A 150 12.37 4.30 -7.67
C CYS A 150 12.54 5.80 -7.96
N PRO A 151 13.58 6.22 -8.71
CA PRO A 151 13.85 7.63 -8.96
C PRO A 151 12.70 8.36 -9.66
N GLU A 152 11.91 7.65 -10.47
CA GLU A 152 10.76 8.19 -11.20
C GLU A 152 9.64 8.70 -10.28
N VAL A 153 9.53 8.17 -9.05
CA VAL A 153 8.56 8.63 -8.05
C VAL A 153 8.85 10.05 -7.60
N GLY A 154 10.12 10.48 -7.65
CA GLY A 154 10.50 11.84 -7.30
C GLY A 154 10.21 12.17 -5.83
N LEU A 155 10.55 11.27 -4.91
CA LEU A 155 10.36 11.49 -3.47
C LEU A 155 10.93 12.85 -3.02
N PRO A 156 10.18 13.64 -2.22
CA PRO A 156 10.70 14.83 -1.56
C PRO A 156 11.99 14.53 -0.79
N ALA A 157 12.93 15.47 -0.80
CA ALA A 157 14.28 15.27 -0.25
C ALA A 157 14.28 14.79 1.22
N GLY A 158 13.38 15.31 2.05
CA GLY A 158 13.26 14.89 3.45
C GLY A 158 12.86 13.41 3.61
N LEU A 159 11.93 12.93 2.77
CA LEU A 159 11.49 11.52 2.78
C LEU A 159 12.56 10.61 2.18
N ARG A 160 13.23 11.06 1.12
CA ARG A 160 14.35 10.36 0.51
C ARG A 160 15.49 10.15 1.52
N ALA A 161 15.83 11.18 2.29
CA ALA A 161 16.88 11.09 3.30
C ALA A 161 16.55 10.10 4.43
N ILE A 162 15.28 9.79 4.67
CA ILE A 162 14.89 8.71 5.60
C ILE A 162 15.09 7.35 4.93
N LEU A 163 14.65 7.20 3.68
CA LEU A 163 14.78 5.94 2.93
C LEU A 163 16.24 5.53 2.71
N GLU A 164 17.15 6.50 2.62
CA GLU A 164 18.58 6.25 2.45
C GLU A 164 19.29 5.82 3.74
N ARG A 165 18.64 5.92 4.91
CA ARG A 165 19.23 5.49 6.19
C ARG A 165 19.33 3.96 6.23
N SER A 166 20.45 3.49 6.78
CA SER A 166 20.76 2.06 6.91
C SER A 166 20.12 1.38 8.14
N ASP A 167 19.16 2.03 8.81
CA ASP A 167 18.56 1.48 10.03
C ASP A 167 17.45 0.48 9.69
N ASP A 168 17.50 -0.71 10.29
CA ASP A 168 16.52 -1.78 10.09
C ASP A 168 15.11 -1.42 10.61
N GLU A 169 14.99 -0.43 11.51
CA GLU A 169 13.72 0.02 12.10
C GLU A 169 13.22 1.35 11.50
N ILE A 170 12.88 1.32 10.22
CA ILE A 170 12.33 2.49 9.51
C ILE A 170 10.91 2.85 9.99
N SER A 171 10.12 1.88 10.48
CA SER A 171 8.74 2.11 10.96
C SER A 171 8.48 1.58 12.37
N ARG A 172 7.52 2.18 13.08
CA ARG A 172 7.14 1.85 14.47
C ARG A 172 5.66 2.09 14.72
N MET A 173 5.12 1.47 15.78
CA MET A 173 3.77 1.74 16.27
C MET A 173 3.77 2.93 17.25
N VAL A 174 2.88 3.89 17.04
CA VAL A 174 2.61 5.01 17.95
C VAL A 174 1.10 5.17 18.07
N VAL A 175 0.56 4.90 19.26
CA VAL A 175 -0.89 5.01 19.57
C VAL A 175 -1.78 4.31 18.53
N GLY A 176 -1.43 3.06 18.19
CA GLY A 176 -2.20 2.25 17.24
C GLY A 176 -1.98 2.58 15.76
N VAL A 177 -1.06 3.50 15.43
CA VAL A 177 -0.73 3.88 14.04
C VAL A 177 0.72 3.49 13.72
N ARG A 178 0.94 2.80 12.60
CA ARG A 178 2.29 2.53 12.09
C ARG A 178 2.83 3.73 11.31
N VAL A 179 4.00 4.22 11.71
CA VAL A 179 4.61 5.45 11.20
C VAL A 179 6.10 5.31 10.95
N ALA A 180 6.64 6.10 10.03
CA ALA A 180 8.07 6.13 9.66
C ALA A 180 8.79 7.43 10.06
N ASN A 181 8.23 8.15 11.05
CA ASN A 181 8.81 9.39 11.54
C ASN A 181 10.01 9.14 12.47
N PRO A 182 11.01 10.03 12.51
CA PRO A 182 12.07 9.99 13.51
C PRO A 182 11.50 9.97 14.94
N PRO A 183 12.11 9.25 15.89
CA PRO A 183 11.59 9.13 17.27
C PRO A 183 11.40 10.47 17.98
N THR A 184 12.16 11.49 17.58
CA THR A 184 12.17 12.84 18.17
C THR A 184 11.28 13.84 17.42
N ALA A 185 10.58 13.40 16.38
CA ALA A 185 9.72 14.27 15.56
C ALA A 185 8.59 14.89 16.40
N ALA A 186 8.37 16.20 16.24
CA ALA A 186 7.36 16.93 16.99
C ALA A 186 5.94 16.41 16.72
N VAL A 187 5.69 15.94 15.49
CA VAL A 187 4.41 15.35 15.08
C VAL A 187 4.04 14.10 15.88
N LEU A 188 5.01 13.34 16.39
CA LEU A 188 4.72 12.15 17.21
C LEU A 188 4.19 12.53 18.59
N ARG A 189 4.62 13.66 19.17
CA ARG A 189 4.05 14.17 20.43
C ARG A 189 2.60 14.62 20.24
N ARG A 190 2.31 15.23 19.10
CA ARG A 190 0.96 15.65 18.71
C ARG A 190 0.04 14.45 18.53
N LEU A 191 0.51 13.42 17.82
CA LEU A 191 -0.19 12.14 17.70
C LEU A 191 -0.45 11.51 19.08
N ALA A 192 0.56 11.49 19.95
CA ALA A 192 0.43 10.96 21.31
C ALA A 192 -0.55 11.75 22.20
N ALA A 193 -0.75 13.04 21.90
CA ALA A 193 -1.76 13.88 22.56
C ALA A 193 -3.18 13.67 22.01
N GLY A 194 -3.37 12.78 21.03
CA GLY A 194 -4.68 12.45 20.47
C GLY A 194 -5.09 13.29 19.26
N GLU A 195 -4.17 14.04 18.64
CA GLU A 195 -4.47 14.69 17.35
C GLU A 195 -4.72 13.66 16.24
N ASP A 196 -5.67 13.97 15.36
CA ASP A 196 -6.09 13.08 14.27
C ASP A 196 -4.91 12.75 13.32
N PRO A 197 -4.59 11.46 13.10
CA PRO A 197 -3.44 11.05 12.28
C PRO A 197 -3.50 11.57 10.84
N TRP A 198 -4.70 11.68 10.26
CA TRP A 198 -4.84 12.17 8.89
C TRP A 198 -4.57 13.66 8.79
N LEU A 199 -5.05 14.46 9.74
CA LEU A 199 -4.72 15.89 9.82
C LEU A 199 -3.22 16.10 9.95
N LEU A 200 -2.54 15.26 10.73
CA LEU A 200 -1.08 15.31 10.85
C LEU A 200 -0.36 14.92 9.56
N ALA A 201 -0.97 14.13 8.68
CA ALA A 201 -0.36 13.63 7.44
C ALA A 201 -0.57 14.54 6.22
N GLU A 202 -1.52 15.49 6.25
CA GLU A 202 -2.01 16.22 5.07
C GLU A 202 -0.92 16.93 4.25
N ARG A 203 0.15 17.38 4.91
CA ARG A 203 1.23 18.19 4.30
C ARG A 203 2.52 17.41 4.05
N LEU A 204 2.50 16.10 4.24
CA LEU A 204 3.69 15.27 4.09
C LEU A 204 4.32 15.44 2.69
N TRP A 205 3.48 15.45 1.65
CA TRP A 205 3.95 15.49 0.26
C TRP A 205 4.34 16.90 -0.24
N ASP A 206 3.98 17.98 0.47
CA ASP A 206 4.29 19.36 0.07
C ASP A 206 5.79 19.70 0.22
N GLY A 207 6.47 19.04 1.15
CA GLY A 207 7.89 19.31 1.44
C GLY A 207 8.65 18.13 2.06
N GLY A 208 7.99 17.02 2.37
CA GLY A 208 8.64 15.84 2.94
C GLY A 208 9.17 16.01 4.36
N SER A 209 8.66 16.98 5.14
CA SER A 209 9.07 17.14 6.53
C SER A 209 8.42 16.08 7.42
N SER A 210 9.14 14.99 7.67
CA SER A 210 8.75 13.97 8.64
C SER A 210 8.87 14.44 10.10
N SER A 211 9.39 15.64 10.35
CA SER A 211 9.39 16.23 11.70
C SER A 211 8.05 16.87 12.02
N ASP A 212 7.41 17.48 11.02
CA ASP A 212 6.21 18.30 11.16
C ASP A 212 4.94 17.61 10.63
N SER A 213 5.09 16.62 9.76
CA SER A 213 3.99 15.85 9.16
C SER A 213 4.16 14.36 9.42
N LEU A 214 3.04 13.69 9.66
CA LEU A 214 3.01 12.28 9.96
C LEU A 214 3.23 11.48 8.67
N TRP A 215 4.17 10.54 8.71
CA TRP A 215 4.38 9.61 7.61
C TRP A 215 3.85 8.24 8.00
N MET A 216 2.59 7.97 7.62
CA MET A 216 1.92 6.69 7.85
C MET A 216 2.43 5.62 6.87
N ALA A 217 3.68 5.21 7.02
CA ALA A 217 4.33 4.21 6.19
C ALA A 217 4.76 2.99 7.01
N GLY A 218 4.70 1.83 6.36
CA GLY A 218 4.97 0.54 6.95
C GLY A 218 6.39 0.03 6.78
N GLN A 219 6.56 -1.25 7.06
CA GLN A 219 7.83 -1.96 6.92
C GLN A 219 8.25 -2.12 5.45
N GLY A 220 7.33 -1.93 4.49
CA GLY A 220 7.64 -1.91 3.06
C GLY A 220 8.73 -0.91 2.66
N LEU A 221 8.96 0.13 3.46
CA LEU A 221 10.06 1.08 3.24
C LEU A 221 11.44 0.40 3.29
N ALA A 222 11.64 -0.58 4.16
CA ALA A 222 12.92 -1.29 4.25
C ALA A 222 13.26 -2.02 2.94
N LEU A 223 12.24 -2.48 2.21
CA LEU A 223 12.41 -3.11 0.90
C LEU A 223 12.61 -2.11 -0.23
N ALA A 224 12.09 -0.89 -0.10
CA ALA A 224 11.96 0.02 -1.23
C ALA A 224 13.31 0.41 -1.84
N ARG A 225 14.35 0.60 -1.01
CA ARG A 225 15.71 0.86 -1.50
C ARG A 225 16.32 -0.35 -2.20
N GLU A 226 16.33 -1.51 -1.55
CA GLU A 226 16.89 -2.75 -2.13
C GLU A 226 16.21 -3.10 -3.46
N LEU A 227 14.89 -2.97 -3.51
CA LEU A 227 14.10 -3.22 -4.72
C LEU A 227 14.42 -2.21 -5.82
N ALA A 228 14.58 -0.93 -5.50
CA ALA A 228 15.00 0.08 -6.45
C ALA A 228 16.42 -0.19 -6.98
N ASP A 229 17.38 -0.52 -6.11
CA ASP A 229 18.76 -0.83 -6.50
C ASP A 229 18.82 -2.08 -7.39
N ARG A 230 18.01 -3.11 -7.07
CA ARG A 230 17.95 -4.37 -7.84
C ARG A 230 17.33 -4.20 -9.22
N HIS A 231 16.27 -3.41 -9.34
CA HIS A 231 15.46 -3.34 -10.56
C HIS A 231 15.70 -2.08 -11.39
N GLY A 232 16.30 -1.04 -10.81
CA GLY A 232 16.74 0.20 -11.45
C GLY A 232 15.63 1.17 -11.86
N THR A 233 14.47 0.67 -12.28
CA THR A 233 13.34 1.48 -12.76
C THR A 233 12.02 0.99 -12.17
N LEU A 234 11.04 1.89 -12.08
CA LEU A 234 9.67 1.55 -11.65
C LEU A 234 9.08 0.44 -12.54
N GLY A 235 9.19 0.58 -13.85
CA GLY A 235 8.64 -0.41 -14.79
C GLY A 235 9.27 -1.81 -14.63
N ALA A 236 10.58 -1.89 -14.38
CA ALA A 236 11.24 -3.18 -14.15
C ALA A 236 10.85 -3.80 -12.81
N LEU A 237 10.73 -3.00 -11.76
CA LEU A 237 10.25 -3.44 -10.45
C LEU A 237 8.83 -4.03 -10.55
N LEU A 238 7.92 -3.31 -11.20
CA LEU A 238 6.52 -3.72 -11.34
C LEU A 238 6.38 -5.01 -12.16
N ARG A 239 7.16 -5.15 -13.24
CA ARG A 239 7.21 -6.41 -14.00
C ARG A 239 7.76 -7.58 -13.19
N ALA A 240 8.65 -7.33 -12.22
CA ALA A 240 9.13 -8.39 -11.33
C ALA A 240 8.01 -8.88 -10.39
N PHE A 241 7.20 -7.98 -9.85
CA PHE A 241 6.02 -8.33 -9.06
C PHE A 241 4.99 -9.10 -9.90
N ASP A 242 4.64 -8.62 -11.09
CA ASP A 242 3.68 -9.27 -11.97
C ASP A 242 4.17 -10.68 -12.39
N ALA A 243 5.45 -10.82 -12.73
CA ALA A 243 6.03 -12.11 -13.05
C ALA A 243 6.10 -13.06 -11.84
N ALA A 244 6.37 -12.55 -10.63
CA ALA A 244 6.34 -13.37 -9.42
C ALA A 244 4.92 -13.86 -9.12
N TRP A 245 3.94 -12.95 -9.21
CA TRP A 245 2.52 -13.26 -9.10
C TRP A 245 2.12 -14.35 -10.11
N ALA A 246 2.39 -14.19 -11.39
CA ALA A 246 1.98 -15.16 -12.41
C ALA A 246 2.63 -16.55 -12.26
N ARG A 247 3.82 -16.64 -11.68
CA ARG A 247 4.61 -17.90 -11.58
C ARG A 247 4.32 -18.75 -10.35
N TRP A 248 3.50 -18.27 -9.41
CA TRP A 248 3.20 -19.01 -8.18
C TRP A 248 2.76 -20.47 -8.40
N PRO A 249 1.95 -20.82 -9.43
CA PRO A 249 1.52 -22.21 -9.60
C PRO A 249 2.68 -23.15 -9.94
N THR A 250 3.68 -22.65 -10.67
CA THR A 250 4.87 -23.42 -11.02
C THR A 250 5.80 -23.58 -9.83
N THR A 251 5.97 -22.52 -9.03
CA THR A 251 6.80 -22.55 -7.81
C THR A 251 6.21 -23.50 -6.77
N ALA A 252 4.89 -23.46 -6.56
CA ALA A 252 4.20 -24.36 -5.62
C ALA A 252 4.37 -25.84 -5.99
N ARG A 253 4.36 -26.18 -7.30
CA ARG A 253 4.58 -27.56 -7.79
C ARG A 253 6.02 -28.05 -7.62
N ARG A 254 6.99 -27.15 -7.47
CA ARG A 254 8.42 -27.48 -7.30
C ARG A 254 8.86 -27.48 -5.84
N ALA A 255 8.05 -26.96 -4.93
CA ALA A 255 8.35 -26.98 -3.51
C ALA A 255 8.42 -28.44 -3.04
N PRO A 256 9.52 -28.88 -2.41
CA PRO A 256 9.59 -30.23 -1.87
C PRO A 256 8.48 -30.41 -0.83
N VAL A 257 7.66 -31.44 -1.00
CA VAL A 257 6.69 -31.85 0.02
C VAL A 257 7.49 -32.26 1.24
N ARG A 258 7.60 -31.38 2.24
CA ARG A 258 8.14 -31.79 3.53
C ARG A 258 7.09 -32.69 4.18
N PRO A 259 7.42 -33.95 4.50
CA PRO A 259 6.52 -34.77 5.30
C PRO A 259 6.30 -34.06 6.63
N LEU A 260 5.03 -33.91 7.02
CA LEU A 260 4.64 -33.46 8.35
C LEU A 260 5.15 -34.53 9.32
N GLY A 261 6.18 -34.18 10.09
CA GLY A 261 6.67 -34.94 11.24
C GLY A 261 5.98 -34.51 12.51
#